data_AF-A0A519WFI1-F1
#
_entry.id   AF-A0A519WFI1-F1
#
_cell.length_a   1.000
_cell.length_b   1.000
_cell.length_c   1.000
_cell.angle_alpha   90.00
_cell.angle_beta   90.00
_cell.angle_gamma   90.00
#
_symmetry.space_group_name_H-M   'P 1'
#
loop_
_entity.id
_entity.type
_entity.pdbx_description
1 polymer ?
#
loop_
_entity_poly.entity_id
_entity_poly.type
_entity_poly.pdbx_seq_one_letter_code
_entity_poly.pdbx_strand_id
1 'polypeptide(L)'
;VFKFTEEMFREFALANQDKPKAEFFIPLIGETLVHNDTATFQVIPTDSQWFGVTYKEDKPFVQASIDDLVKNGSYPQKLWS
;
A
#
# COMPACT_ATOMS: atom_id res chain seq x y z
N VAL A 1 -14.25 1.15 -12.13
CA VAL A 1 -13.04 0.51 -11.54
C VAL A 1 -13.19 -1.01 -11.45
N PHE A 2 -14.12 -1.55 -10.65
CA PHE A 2 -14.24 -3.01 -10.45
C PHE A 2 -14.37 -3.85 -11.74
N LYS A 3 -15.15 -3.41 -12.73
CA LYS A 3 -15.30 -4.13 -14.00
C LYS A 3 -13.97 -4.26 -14.78
N PHE A 4 -13.21 -3.17 -14.86
CA PHE A 4 -11.91 -3.15 -15.55
C PHE A 4 -10.90 -4.06 -14.85
N THR A 5 -10.85 -3.98 -13.52
CA THR A 5 -10.00 -4.85 -12.71
C THR A 5 -10.37 -6.33 -12.83
N GLU A 6 -11.66 -6.66 -12.95
CA GLU A 6 -12.13 -8.04 -13.15
C GLU A 6 -11.67 -8.61 -14.49
N GLU A 7 -11.78 -7.83 -15.58
CA GLU A 7 -11.29 -8.22 -16.91
C GLU A 7 -9.77 -8.45 -16.89
N MET A 8 -9.00 -7.51 -16.34
CA MET A 8 -7.55 -7.65 -16.18
C MET A 8 -7.16 -8.87 -15.33
N PHE A 9 -7.89 -9.12 -14.23
CA PHE A 9 -7.60 -10.25 -13.37
C PHE A 9 -7.88 -11.59 -14.07
N ARG A 10 -8.95 -11.67 -14.87
CA ARG A 10 -9.25 -12.87 -15.67
C ARG A 10 -8.12 -13.17 -16.64
N GLU A 11 -7.63 -12.16 -17.36
CA GLU A 11 -6.49 -12.31 -18.29
C GLU A 11 -5.22 -12.74 -17.56
N PHE A 12 -4.90 -12.08 -16.44
CA PHE A 12 -3.78 -12.45 -15.59
C PHE A 12 -3.86 -13.90 -15.12
N ALA A 13 -5.01 -14.35 -14.62
CA ALA A 13 -5.20 -15.70 -14.11
C ALA A 13 -5.00 -16.75 -15.21
N LEU A 14 -5.56 -16.52 -16.41
CA LEU A 14 -5.41 -17.42 -17.55
C LEU A 14 -3.95 -17.51 -18.02
N ALA A 15 -3.21 -16.39 -18.02
CA ALA A 15 -1.82 -16.33 -18.46
C ALA A 15 -0.80 -16.92 -17.45
N ASN A 16 -1.21 -17.15 -16.21
CA ASN A 16 -0.31 -17.54 -15.11
C ASN A 16 -0.73 -18.83 -14.39
N GLN A 17 -1.55 -19.69 -15.03
CA GLN A 17 -2.06 -20.94 -14.45
C GLN A 17 -0.96 -21.84 -13.84
N ASP A 18 0.19 -21.95 -14.50
CA ASP A 18 1.31 -22.80 -14.06
C ASP A 18 2.36 -22.06 -13.20
N LYS A 19 2.07 -20.83 -12.77
CA LYS A 19 3.01 -19.97 -12.04
C LYS A 19 2.51 -19.74 -10.60
N PRO A 20 2.84 -20.61 -9.63
CA PRO A 20 2.28 -20.58 -8.28
C PRO A 20 2.71 -19.37 -7.43
N LYS A 21 3.68 -18.58 -7.90
CA LYS A 21 4.15 -17.35 -7.25
C LYS A 21 3.70 -16.08 -7.99
N ALA A 22 2.79 -16.19 -8.97
CA ALA A 22 2.32 -15.02 -9.69
C ALA A 22 1.46 -14.14 -8.77
N GLU A 23 1.70 -12.83 -8.79
CA GLU A 23 1.00 -11.84 -7.98
C GLU A 23 0.30 -10.81 -8.88
N PHE A 24 -0.94 -10.46 -8.54
CA PHE A 24 -1.72 -9.45 -9.24
C PHE A 24 -1.69 -8.14 -8.43
N PHE A 25 -0.75 -7.26 -8.77
CA PHE A 25 -0.46 -6.05 -8.00
C PHE A 25 -1.42 -4.91 -8.31
N ILE A 26 -1.93 -4.22 -7.27
CA ILE A 26 -2.77 -3.03 -7.40
C ILE A 26 -2.10 -1.92 -8.25
N PRO A 27 -0.79 -1.60 -8.07
CA PRO A 27 -0.11 -0.61 -8.91
C PRO A 27 -0.23 -0.83 -10.42
N LEU A 28 -0.23 -2.09 -10.89
CA LEU A 28 -0.34 -2.41 -12.33
C LEU A 28 -1.69 -1.97 -12.90
N ILE A 29 -2.75 -2.03 -12.10
CA ILE A 29 -4.08 -1.56 -12.49
C ILE A 29 -4.06 -0.05 -12.68
N GLY A 30 -3.50 0.68 -11.71
CA GLY A 30 -3.36 2.14 -11.78
C GLY A 30 -2.52 2.56 -12.98
N GLU A 31 -1.38 1.92 -13.19
CA GLU A 31 -0.49 2.15 -14.33
C GLU A 31 -1.20 1.93 -15.66
N THR A 32 -1.92 0.80 -15.81
CA THR A 32 -2.66 0.47 -17.04
C THR A 32 -3.76 1.51 -17.32
N LEU A 33 -4.49 1.92 -16.29
CA LEU A 33 -5.56 2.91 -16.43
C LEU A 33 -5.03 4.29 -16.84
N VAL A 34 -3.88 4.70 -16.30
CA VAL A 34 -3.22 5.95 -16.69
C VAL A 34 -2.66 5.86 -18.09
N HIS A 35 -1.98 4.76 -18.44
CA HIS A 35 -1.37 4.57 -19.76
C HIS A 35 -2.40 4.54 -20.90
N ASN A 36 -3.59 3.99 -20.63
CA ASN A 36 -4.69 3.91 -21.59
C ASN A 36 -5.62 5.13 -21.56
N ASP A 37 -5.22 6.24 -20.91
CA ASP A 37 -6.03 7.46 -20.75
C ASP A 37 -7.45 7.21 -20.21
N THR A 38 -7.63 6.13 -19.45
CA THR A 38 -8.95 5.66 -18.97
C THR A 38 -9.26 6.20 -17.58
N ALA A 39 -8.23 6.60 -16.82
CA ALA A 39 -8.40 7.30 -15.55
C ALA A 39 -7.22 8.24 -15.24
N THR A 40 -7.50 9.26 -14.44
CA THR A 40 -6.48 10.15 -13.85
C THR A 40 -6.51 10.02 -12.33
N PHE A 41 -5.33 9.98 -11.70
CA PHE A 41 -5.21 9.88 -10.24
C PHE A 41 -4.65 11.18 -9.66
N GLN A 42 -5.34 11.76 -8.70
CA GLN A 42 -4.85 12.93 -7.96
C GLN A 42 -3.92 12.46 -6.82
N VAL A 43 -2.69 12.96 -6.81
CA VAL A 43 -1.77 12.76 -5.69
C VAL A 43 -2.08 13.78 -4.60
N ILE A 44 -2.47 13.30 -3.42
CA ILE A 44 -2.76 14.14 -2.26
C ILE A 44 -1.50 14.24 -1.40
N PRO A 45 -0.86 15.41 -1.28
CA PRO A 45 0.32 15.57 -0.43
C PRO A 45 -0.05 15.44 1.05
N THR A 46 0.90 14.96 1.86
CA THR A 46 0.75 14.86 3.32
C THR A 46 2.05 15.24 4.01
N ASP A 47 1.95 15.93 5.14
CA ASP A 47 3.09 16.24 6.02
C ASP A 47 3.45 15.06 6.94
N SER A 48 2.60 14.02 6.95
CA SER A 48 2.84 12.80 7.72
C SER A 48 3.99 12.00 7.12
N GLN A 49 4.95 11.62 7.96
CA GLN A 49 6.05 10.76 7.56
C GLN A 49 5.68 9.30 7.77
N TRP A 50 5.83 8.50 6.72
CA TRP A 50 5.67 7.05 6.82
C TRP A 50 6.92 6.43 7.46
N PHE A 51 6.70 5.53 8.41
CA PHE A 51 7.73 4.68 8.99
C PHE A 51 7.16 3.27 9.19
N GLY A 52 8.03 2.26 9.07
CA GLY A 52 7.64 0.87 9.14
C GLY A 52 8.86 -0.04 9.26
N VAL A 53 8.62 -1.33 9.50
CA VAL A 53 9.67 -2.33 9.67
C VAL A 53 9.80 -3.10 8.36
N THR A 54 10.86 -2.85 7.60
CA THR A 54 11.21 -3.65 6.41
C THR A 54 12.20 -4.74 6.81
N TYR A 55 13.16 -4.39 7.66
CA TYR A 55 14.13 -5.30 8.27
C TYR A 55 14.02 -5.27 9.79
N LYS A 56 14.56 -6.29 10.46
CA LYS A 56 14.45 -6.39 11.93
C LYS A 56 15.12 -5.22 12.64
N GLU A 57 16.13 -4.66 12.01
CA GLU A 57 16.96 -3.55 12.47
C GLU A 57 16.20 -2.22 12.48
N ASP A 58 15.08 -2.10 11.76
CA ASP A 58 14.22 -0.90 11.75
C ASP A 58 13.37 -0.79 13.03
N LYS A 59 13.23 -1.90 13.77
CA LYS A 59 12.35 -1.97 14.94
C LYS A 59 12.65 -0.90 16.01
N PRO A 60 13.90 -0.64 16.43
CA PRO A 60 14.19 0.39 17.43
C PRO A 60 13.79 1.79 16.96
N PHE A 61 13.97 2.09 15.66
CA PHE A 61 13.57 3.37 15.08
C PHE A 61 12.04 3.53 15.09
N VAL A 62 11.30 2.53 14.62
CA VAL A 62 9.83 2.55 14.61
C VAL A 62 9.25 2.68 16.02
N GLN A 63 9.83 1.98 17.01
CA GLN A 63 9.42 2.10 18.41
C GLN A 63 9.64 3.52 18.93
N ALA A 64 10.82 4.09 18.71
CA ALA A 64 11.11 5.47 19.11
C ALA A 64 10.15 6.47 18.46
N SER A 65 9.84 6.32 17.17
CA SER A 65 8.87 7.19 16.49
C SER A 65 7.48 7.12 17.11
N ILE A 66 7.00 5.92 17.48
CA ILE A 66 5.70 5.76 18.16
C ILE A 66 5.75 6.35 19.57
N ASP A 67 6.81 6.09 20.33
CA ASP A 67 6.97 6.60 21.69
C ASP A 67 6.99 8.14 21.72
N ASP A 68 7.67 8.77 20.76
CA ASP A 68 7.68 10.23 20.61
C ASP A 68 6.29 10.77 20.28
N LEU A 69 5.52 10.11 19.40
CA LEU A 69 4.16 10.51 19.09
C LEU A 69 3.22 10.40 20.30
N VAL A 70 3.39 9.38 21.16
CA VAL A 70 2.64 9.25 22.42
C VAL A 70 3.08 10.32 23.43
N LYS A 71 4.39 10.52 23.60
CA LYS A 71 4.96 11.50 24.54
C LYS A 71 4.56 12.93 24.19
N ASN A 72 4.47 13.24 22.90
CA ASN A 72 4.02 14.54 22.40
C ASN A 72 2.48 14.68 22.43
N GLY A 73 1.76 13.66 22.91
CA GLY A 73 0.30 13.69 23.07
C GLY A 73 -0.49 13.53 21.78
N SER A 74 0.16 13.18 20.66
CA SER A 74 -0.53 12.91 19.39
C SER A 74 -1.42 11.65 19.48
N TYR A 75 -1.03 10.70 20.33
CA TYR A 75 -1.82 9.50 20.63
C TYR A 75 -1.84 9.20 22.13
N PRO A 76 -2.92 8.57 22.65
CA PRO A 76 -2.94 8.08 24.02
C PRO A 76 -2.01 6.86 24.20
N GLN A 77 -1.58 6.61 25.43
CA GLN A 77 -0.74 5.45 25.76
C GLN A 77 -1.41 4.10 25.45
N LYS A 78 -2.74 4.05 25.53
CA LYS A 78 -3.54 2.87 25.15
C LYS A 78 -4.60 3.31 24.14
N LEU A 79 -4.49 2.80 22.91
CA LEU A 79 -5.48 3.04 21.87
C LEU A 79 -6.76 2.22 22.09
N TRP A 80 -6.62 1.04 22.70
CA TRP A 80 -7.70 0.06 22.89
C TRP A 80 -7.70 -0.42 24.34
N SER A 81 -8.90 -0.69 24.87
CA SER A 81 -9.16 -1.13 26.25
C SER A 81 -9.69 -2.55 26.31
#